data_AF-R6TW09-F1
#
_entry.id   AF-R6TW09-F1
#
_cell.length_a   1.000
_cell.length_b   1.000
_cell.length_c   1.000
_cell.angle_alpha   90.00
_cell.angle_beta   90.00
_cell.angle_gamma   90.00
#
_symmetry.space_group_name_H-M   'P 1'
#
loop_
_entity.id
_entity.type
_entity.pdbx_description
1 polymer ?
#
loop_
_entity_poly.entity_id
_entity_poly.type
_entity_poly.pdbx_seq_one_letter_code
_entity_poly.pdbx_strand_id
1 'polypeptide(L)'
;MDKKLKGLEIAGAVFVFVCGTLLHFLYEWSNKNVVGILFGAVNESVWEHIKIFAFPYLVWGVIELAFSIGYFRQFVVAKVFGLYLQCILIISFYYLYSSIIGCSILWLDILSVFVWICFAQLFSFKLTTGQRDVRVLFPFALGLLFLFGAMYFCFTAVPPHIDLFKDPVTGMYGIIPKNIDVGAFFMGAQEI
;
A
#
# COMPACT_ATOMS: atom_id res chain seq x y z
N MET A 1 -24.63 -13.45 9.20
CA MET A 1 -23.40 -12.76 9.62
C MET A 1 -22.37 -12.75 8.50
N ASP A 2 -21.99 -13.93 7.98
CA ASP A 2 -21.01 -14.07 6.89
C ASP A 2 -21.38 -13.31 5.61
N LYS A 3 -22.66 -13.29 5.24
CA LYS A 3 -23.13 -12.50 4.09
C LYS A 3 -22.89 -10.99 4.26
N LYS A 4 -23.04 -10.47 5.50
CA LYS A 4 -22.83 -9.04 5.80
C LYS A 4 -21.34 -8.71 5.76
N LEU A 5 -20.50 -9.52 6.40
CA LEU A 5 -19.05 -9.33 6.37
C LEU A 5 -18.50 -9.47 4.94
N LYS A 6 -18.98 -10.45 4.16
CA LYS A 6 -18.63 -10.58 2.73
C LYS A 6 -19.01 -9.33 1.93
N GLY A 7 -20.19 -8.75 2.19
CA GLY A 7 -20.60 -7.50 1.55
C GLY A 7 -19.69 -6.32 1.93
N LEU A 8 -19.27 -6.24 3.19
CA LEU A 8 -18.32 -5.22 3.65
C LEU A 8 -16.93 -5.39 3.00
N GLU A 9 -16.44 -6.61 2.86
CA GLU A 9 -15.14 -6.88 2.23
C GLU A 9 -15.14 -6.51 0.73
N ILE A 10 -16.27 -6.74 0.03
CA ILE A 10 -16.46 -6.31 -1.36
C ILE A 10 -16.51 -4.78 -1.46
N ALA A 11 -17.31 -4.13 -0.61
CA ALA A 11 -17.36 -2.67 -0.56
C ALA A 11 -16.00 -2.07 -0.19
N GLY A 12 -15.24 -2.76 0.67
CA GLY A 12 -13.87 -2.43 1.03
C GLY A 12 -12.92 -2.51 -0.14
N ALA A 13 -13.00 -3.54 -0.98
CA ALA A 13 -12.17 -3.62 -2.18
C ALA A 13 -12.38 -2.40 -3.09
N VAL A 14 -13.64 -2.01 -3.32
CA VAL A 14 -13.99 -0.84 -4.13
C VAL A 14 -13.51 0.45 -3.46
N PHE A 15 -13.77 0.61 -2.16
CA PHE A 15 -13.35 1.78 -1.38
C PHE A 15 -11.84 1.97 -1.42
N VAL A 16 -11.07 0.91 -1.15
CA VAL A 16 -9.60 0.96 -1.12
C VAL A 16 -9.05 1.34 -2.48
N PHE A 17 -9.57 0.75 -3.56
CA PHE A 17 -9.12 1.06 -4.91
C PHE A 17 -9.41 2.51 -5.31
N VAL A 18 -10.64 2.99 -5.08
CA VAL A 18 -11.03 4.37 -5.41
C VAL A 18 -10.25 5.36 -4.57
N CYS A 19 -10.24 5.20 -3.24
CA CYS A 19 -9.54 6.12 -2.35
C CYS A 19 -8.03 6.10 -2.59
N GLY A 20 -7.42 4.93 -2.79
CA GLY A 20 -5.98 4.85 -3.09
C GLY A 20 -5.62 5.54 -4.39
N THR A 21 -6.45 5.38 -5.43
CA THR A 21 -6.27 6.10 -6.70
C THR A 21 -6.40 7.62 -6.51
N LEU A 22 -7.32 8.10 -5.67
CA LEU A 22 -7.44 9.53 -5.36
C LEU A 22 -6.24 10.04 -4.55
N LEU A 23 -5.74 9.24 -3.60
CA LEU A 23 -4.57 9.57 -2.80
C LEU A 23 -3.31 9.69 -3.66
N HIS A 24 -3.20 8.97 -4.77
CA HIS A 24 -2.13 9.15 -5.75
C HIS A 24 -1.97 10.62 -6.15
N PHE A 25 -3.07 11.32 -6.42
CA PHE A 25 -3.05 12.72 -6.87
C PHE A 25 -2.99 13.74 -5.71
N LEU A 26 -3.19 13.29 -4.47
CA LEU A 26 -3.34 14.17 -3.32
C LEU A 26 -2.10 15.05 -3.08
N TYR A 27 -0.89 14.54 -3.35
CA TYR A 27 0.32 15.33 -3.15
C TYR A 27 0.35 16.57 -4.03
N GLU A 28 0.04 16.42 -5.32
CA GLU A 28 -0.05 17.57 -6.24
C GLU A 28 -1.27 18.44 -5.95
N TRP A 29 -2.45 17.85 -5.70
CA TRP A 29 -3.67 18.61 -5.39
C TRP A 29 -3.56 19.43 -4.10
N SER A 30 -2.73 18.98 -3.16
CA SER A 30 -2.46 19.69 -1.91
C SER A 30 -1.38 20.77 -2.03
N ASN A 31 -0.93 21.09 -3.25
CA ASN A 31 0.22 21.97 -3.52
C ASN A 31 1.49 21.50 -2.79
N LYS A 32 1.72 20.18 -2.72
CA LYS A 32 2.89 19.55 -2.10
C LYS A 32 3.04 19.86 -0.61
N ASN A 33 1.92 19.98 0.10
CA ASN A 33 1.94 20.26 1.54
C ASN A 33 2.08 18.97 2.37
N VAL A 34 2.10 19.13 3.70
CA VAL A 34 2.26 18.02 4.66
C VAL A 34 1.17 16.95 4.54
N VAL A 35 -0.08 17.32 4.22
CA VAL A 35 -1.17 16.35 4.05
C VAL A 35 -0.90 15.45 2.84
N GLY A 36 -0.43 16.05 1.75
CA GLY A 36 0.01 15.33 0.56
C GLY A 36 1.20 14.40 0.83
N ILE A 37 2.17 14.84 1.63
CA ILE A 37 3.34 14.02 2.01
C ILE A 37 2.91 12.80 2.84
N LEU A 38 2.02 13.01 3.83
CA LEU A 38 1.60 11.97 4.74
C LEU A 38 0.73 10.90 4.05
N PHE A 39 -0.24 11.31 3.25
CA PHE A 39 -1.26 10.39 2.73
C PHE A 39 -1.17 10.10 1.23
N GLY A 40 -0.57 11.00 0.46
CA GLY A 40 -0.43 10.85 -0.99
C GLY A 40 0.88 10.20 -1.43
N ALA A 41 1.01 10.00 -2.74
CA ALA A 41 2.26 9.56 -3.35
C ALA A 41 3.16 10.77 -3.63
N VAL A 42 4.34 10.84 -3.01
CA VAL A 42 5.28 11.97 -3.22
C VAL A 42 6.15 11.82 -4.46
N ASN A 43 6.23 10.59 -4.99
CA ASN A 43 6.94 10.20 -6.20
C ASN A 43 6.32 8.90 -6.76
N GLU A 44 6.87 8.37 -7.87
CA GLU A 44 6.36 7.17 -8.55
C GLU A 44 7.02 5.85 -8.09
N SER A 45 7.65 5.82 -6.91
CA SER A 45 8.23 4.60 -6.36
C SER A 45 7.15 3.60 -5.93
N VAL A 46 7.50 2.31 -5.98
CA VAL A 46 6.61 1.21 -5.59
C VAL A 46 6.14 1.35 -4.14
N TRP A 47 7.00 1.85 -3.24
CA TRP A 47 6.63 2.14 -1.85
C TRP A 47 5.48 3.15 -1.75
N GLU A 48 5.54 4.24 -2.52
CA GLU A 48 4.50 5.27 -2.49
C GLU A 48 3.17 4.73 -3.01
N HIS A 49 3.18 3.87 -4.03
CA HIS A 49 1.99 3.14 -4.47
C HIS A 49 1.44 2.20 -3.38
N ILE A 50 2.30 1.46 -2.66
CA ILE A 50 1.84 0.63 -1.53
C ILE A 50 1.20 1.49 -0.44
N LYS A 51 1.83 2.61 -0.09
CA LYS A 51 1.40 3.51 0.98
C LYS A 51 -0.02 4.03 0.74
N ILE A 52 -0.31 4.50 -0.47
CA ILE A 52 -1.62 5.07 -0.82
C ILE A 52 -2.75 4.05 -0.80
N PHE A 53 -2.50 2.76 -1.05
CA PHE A 53 -3.53 1.71 -0.96
C PHE A 53 -3.61 1.09 0.45
N ALA A 54 -2.50 1.04 1.18
CA ALA A 54 -2.46 0.55 2.56
C ALA A 54 -3.29 1.40 3.51
N PHE A 55 -3.26 2.73 3.36
CA PHE A 55 -3.98 3.62 4.27
C PHE A 55 -5.52 3.46 4.19
N PRO A 56 -6.17 3.55 3.01
CA PRO A 56 -7.59 3.24 2.86
C PRO A 56 -7.95 1.82 3.31
N TYR A 57 -7.06 0.84 3.13
CA TYR A 57 -7.29 -0.53 3.59
C TYR A 57 -7.42 -0.60 5.11
N LEU A 58 -6.53 0.07 5.84
CA LEU A 58 -6.60 0.17 7.30
C LEU A 58 -7.82 0.97 7.76
N VAL A 59 -8.13 2.09 7.12
CA VAL A 59 -9.32 2.90 7.43
C VAL A 59 -10.59 2.06 7.27
N TRP A 60 -10.71 1.31 6.18
CA TRP A 60 -11.85 0.43 5.97
C TRP A 60 -11.89 -0.72 7.00
N GLY A 61 -10.74 -1.28 7.35
CA GLY A 61 -10.63 -2.28 8.42
C GLY A 61 -11.17 -1.79 9.76
N VAL A 62 -10.96 -0.51 10.11
CA VAL A 62 -11.55 0.11 11.32
C VAL A 62 -13.08 0.19 11.21
N ILE A 63 -13.62 0.53 10.03
CA ILE A 63 -15.08 0.56 9.79
C ILE A 63 -15.66 -0.85 9.96
N GLU A 64 -15.01 -1.87 9.39
CA GLU A 64 -15.45 -3.27 9.49
C GLU A 64 -15.34 -3.85 10.90
N LEU A 65 -14.38 -3.36 11.69
CA LEU A 65 -14.21 -3.74 13.08
C LEU A 65 -15.46 -3.46 13.91
N ALA A 66 -16.16 -2.35 13.64
CA ALA A 66 -17.41 -1.98 14.30
C ALA A 66 -18.51 -3.04 14.11
N PHE A 67 -18.43 -3.85 13.06
CA PHE A 67 -19.36 -4.95 12.76
C PHE A 67 -18.82 -6.33 13.14
N SER A 68 -17.57 -6.42 13.61
CA SER A 68 -16.83 -7.68 13.81
C SER A 68 -16.35 -7.87 15.27
N ILE A 69 -16.95 -7.17 16.23
CA ILE A 69 -16.54 -7.13 17.65
C ILE A 69 -16.46 -8.53 18.27
N GLY A 70 -17.38 -9.44 17.93
CA GLY A 70 -17.39 -10.83 18.43
C GLY A 70 -16.18 -11.68 18.01
N TYR A 71 -15.44 -11.24 16.98
CA TYR A 71 -14.27 -11.92 16.43
C TYR A 71 -13.03 -11.01 16.43
N PHE A 72 -13.01 -9.98 17.27
CA PHE A 72 -12.01 -8.90 17.28
C PHE A 72 -10.57 -9.39 17.04
N ARG A 73 -10.07 -10.34 17.85
CA ARG A 73 -8.69 -10.83 17.73
C ARG A 73 -8.42 -11.51 16.38
N GLN A 74 -9.36 -12.34 15.93
CA GLN A 74 -9.22 -13.08 14.67
C GLN A 74 -9.31 -12.14 13.47
N PHE A 75 -10.22 -11.17 13.52
CA PHE A 75 -10.37 -10.13 12.51
C PHE A 75 -9.12 -9.25 12.40
N VAL A 76 -8.54 -8.79 13.52
CA VAL A 76 -7.31 -8.00 13.49
C VAL A 76 -6.15 -8.78 12.87
N VAL A 77 -5.98 -10.06 13.23
CA VAL A 77 -4.96 -10.92 12.59
C VAL A 77 -5.20 -11.01 11.08
N ALA A 78 -6.44 -11.24 10.66
CA ALA A 78 -6.82 -11.33 9.26
C ALA A 78 -6.54 -10.05 8.47
N LYS A 79 -6.89 -8.88 9.02
CA LYS A 79 -6.64 -7.59 8.36
C LYS A 79 -5.17 -7.25 8.30
N VAL A 80 -4.39 -7.49 9.36
CA VAL A 80 -2.95 -7.25 9.31
C VAL A 80 -2.28 -8.16 8.28
N PHE A 81 -2.64 -9.45 8.26
CA PHE A 81 -2.05 -10.36 7.28
C PHE A 81 -2.50 -10.03 5.85
N GLY A 82 -3.74 -9.59 5.66
CA GLY A 82 -4.26 -9.07 4.39
C GLY A 82 -3.50 -7.83 3.91
N LEU A 83 -3.20 -6.88 4.81
CA LEU A 83 -2.37 -5.71 4.53
C LEU A 83 -1.00 -6.11 3.97
N TYR A 84 -0.28 -7.00 4.66
CA TYR A 84 1.03 -7.45 4.19
C TYR A 84 0.93 -8.27 2.90
N LEU A 85 -0.11 -9.08 2.75
CA LEU A 85 -0.36 -9.87 1.55
C LEU A 85 -0.51 -8.98 0.31
N GLN A 86 -1.33 -7.92 0.35
CA GLN A 86 -1.42 -7.01 -0.80
C GLN A 86 -0.08 -6.33 -1.09
N CYS A 87 0.69 -5.94 -0.07
CA CYS A 87 1.98 -5.28 -0.27
C CYS A 87 2.95 -6.22 -0.99
N ILE A 88 3.09 -7.46 -0.50
CA ILE A 88 3.99 -8.45 -1.09
C ILE A 88 3.57 -8.77 -2.52
N LEU A 89 2.27 -8.90 -2.79
CA LEU A 89 1.77 -9.20 -4.14
C LEU A 89 2.02 -8.04 -5.11
N ILE A 90 1.79 -6.80 -4.68
CA ILE A 90 2.09 -5.60 -5.49
C ILE A 90 3.58 -5.54 -5.83
N ILE A 91 4.46 -5.68 -4.82
CA ILE A 91 5.93 -5.67 -5.02
C ILE A 91 6.36 -6.78 -5.97
N SER A 92 5.95 -8.02 -5.65
CA SER A 92 6.40 -9.20 -6.39
C SER A 92 5.93 -9.16 -7.82
N PHE A 93 4.67 -8.77 -8.05
CA PHE A 93 4.13 -8.66 -9.39
C PHE A 93 4.87 -7.57 -10.18
N TYR A 94 4.97 -6.35 -9.63
CA TYR A 94 5.61 -5.22 -10.30
C TYR A 94 7.02 -5.57 -10.78
N TYR A 95 7.89 -6.06 -9.90
CA TYR A 95 9.26 -6.38 -10.27
C TYR A 95 9.35 -7.60 -11.20
N LEU A 96 8.53 -8.62 -11.00
CA LEU A 96 8.58 -9.80 -11.85
C LEU A 96 8.16 -9.48 -13.28
N TYR A 97 7.01 -8.82 -13.47
CA TYR A 97 6.50 -8.56 -14.81
C TYR A 97 7.36 -7.50 -15.52
N SER A 98 7.75 -6.42 -14.84
CA SER A 98 8.55 -5.36 -15.46
C SER A 98 9.95 -5.84 -15.83
N SER A 99 10.55 -6.76 -15.07
CA SER A 99 11.83 -7.38 -15.43
C SER A 99 11.72 -8.28 -16.67
N ILE A 100 10.58 -8.96 -16.85
CA ILE A 100 10.34 -9.83 -18.01
C ILE A 100 10.09 -8.98 -19.28
N ILE A 101 9.29 -7.93 -19.17
CA ILE A 101 8.90 -7.09 -20.31
C ILE A 101 9.99 -6.05 -20.63
N GLY A 102 10.77 -5.64 -19.63
CA GLY A 102 11.76 -4.57 -19.72
C GLY A 102 11.20 -3.16 -19.49
N CYS A 103 9.89 -3.03 -19.25
CA CYS A 103 9.25 -1.77 -18.90
C CYS A 103 8.01 -1.98 -18.02
N SER A 104 7.58 -0.92 -17.33
CA SER A 104 6.29 -0.89 -16.62
C SER A 104 5.17 -0.47 -17.57
N ILE A 105 3.99 -1.06 -17.40
CA ILE A 105 2.81 -0.80 -18.21
C ILE A 105 1.68 -0.34 -17.30
N LEU A 106 1.32 0.94 -17.40
CA LEU A 106 0.39 1.60 -16.47
C LEU A 106 -0.92 0.84 -16.26
N TRP A 107 -1.57 0.36 -17.33
CA TRP A 107 -2.85 -0.33 -17.20
C TRP A 107 -2.70 -1.70 -16.51
N LEU A 108 -1.55 -2.37 -16.66
CA LEU A 108 -1.24 -3.61 -15.94
C LEU A 108 -1.01 -3.32 -14.45
N ASP A 109 -0.31 -2.24 -14.13
CA ASP A 109 -0.10 -1.82 -12.73
C ASP A 109 -1.44 -1.58 -12.04
N ILE A 110 -2.32 -0.76 -12.63
CA ILE A 110 -3.64 -0.44 -12.08
C ILE A 110 -4.49 -1.71 -11.92
N LEU A 111 -4.55 -2.55 -12.96
CA LEU A 111 -5.34 -3.78 -12.92
C LEU A 111 -4.82 -4.75 -11.85
N SER A 112 -3.50 -4.92 -11.77
CA SER A 112 -2.88 -5.82 -10.80
C SER A 112 -3.14 -5.38 -9.36
N VAL A 113 -3.01 -4.08 -9.07
CA VAL A 113 -3.32 -3.51 -7.76
C VAL A 113 -4.77 -3.80 -7.37
N PHE A 114 -5.73 -3.60 -8.28
CA PHE A 114 -7.13 -3.93 -8.00
C PHE A 114 -7.33 -5.42 -7.67
N VAL A 115 -6.69 -6.32 -8.42
CA VAL A 115 -6.74 -7.77 -8.18
C VAL A 115 -6.15 -8.12 -6.82
N TRP A 116 -5.01 -7.53 -6.45
CA TRP A 116 -4.34 -7.80 -5.17
C TRP A 116 -5.11 -7.27 -3.97
N ILE A 117 -5.75 -6.10 -4.09
CA ILE A 117 -6.69 -5.59 -3.08
C ILE A 117 -7.85 -6.58 -2.91
N CYS A 118 -8.48 -7.03 -4.00
CA CYS A 118 -9.56 -8.01 -3.94
C CYS A 118 -9.11 -9.31 -3.27
N PHE A 119 -7.90 -9.77 -3.58
CA PHE A 119 -7.34 -10.98 -2.98
C PHE A 119 -7.08 -10.81 -1.48
N ALA A 120 -6.57 -9.65 -1.05
CA ALA A 120 -6.37 -9.33 0.36
C ALA A 120 -7.68 -9.26 1.16
N GLN A 121 -8.74 -8.66 0.60
CA GLN A 121 -10.06 -8.65 1.24
C GLN A 121 -10.67 -10.06 1.30
N LEU A 122 -10.55 -10.85 0.23
CA LEU A 122 -10.99 -12.25 0.23
C LEU A 122 -10.21 -13.10 1.26
N PHE A 123 -8.90 -12.89 1.37
CA PHE A 123 -8.06 -13.55 2.34
C PHE A 123 -8.47 -13.17 3.77
N SER A 124 -8.67 -11.88 4.04
CA SER A 124 -9.17 -11.37 5.31
C SER A 124 -10.51 -12.02 5.70
N PHE A 125 -11.46 -12.04 4.75
CA PHE A 125 -12.77 -12.66 4.95
C PHE A 125 -12.66 -14.13 5.34
N LYS A 126 -11.86 -14.90 4.58
CA LYS A 126 -11.66 -16.34 4.82
C LYS A 126 -10.95 -16.62 6.13
N LEU A 127 -9.99 -15.79 6.53
CA LEU A 127 -9.27 -16.00 7.79
C LEU A 127 -10.11 -15.59 9.01
N THR A 128 -10.98 -14.59 8.84
CA THR A 128 -11.92 -14.13 9.88
C THR A 128 -13.04 -15.15 10.13
N THR A 129 -13.64 -15.69 9.06
CA THR A 129 -14.80 -16.63 9.17
C THR A 129 -14.40 -18.10 9.14
N GLY A 130 -13.12 -18.40 8.90
CA GLY A 130 -12.62 -19.76 8.82
C GLY A 130 -12.58 -20.47 10.18
N GLN A 131 -12.54 -21.80 10.12
CA GLN A 131 -12.46 -22.66 11.31
C GLN A 131 -11.10 -22.65 12.02
N ARG A 132 -10.05 -22.13 11.36
CA ARG A 132 -8.70 -22.06 11.93
C ARG A 132 -8.65 -20.96 12.99
N ASP A 133 -8.36 -21.34 14.23
CA ASP A 133 -8.15 -20.39 15.30
C ASP A 133 -6.75 -19.75 15.19
N VAL A 134 -6.72 -18.52 14.68
CA VAL A 134 -5.50 -17.71 14.59
C VAL A 134 -5.40 -16.66 15.69
N ARG A 135 -6.26 -16.69 16.71
CA ARG A 135 -6.27 -15.69 17.79
C ARG A 135 -4.97 -15.67 18.59
N VAL A 136 -4.25 -16.79 18.63
CA VAL A 136 -2.91 -16.87 19.24
C VAL A 136 -1.88 -15.96 18.57
N LEU A 137 -2.07 -15.64 17.28
CA LEU A 137 -1.19 -14.75 16.51
C LEU A 137 -1.50 -13.27 16.74
N PHE A 138 -2.50 -12.94 17.56
CA PHE A 138 -2.92 -11.55 17.78
C PHE A 138 -1.78 -10.63 18.27
N PRO A 139 -0.94 -10.99 19.25
CA PRO A 139 0.19 -10.15 19.65
C PRO A 139 1.20 -9.94 18.52
N PHE A 140 1.45 -10.98 17.74
CA PHE A 140 2.34 -10.91 16.58
C PHE A 140 1.77 -9.98 15.48
N ALA A 141 0.47 -10.10 15.20
CA ALA A 141 -0.23 -9.21 14.27
C ALA A 141 -0.20 -7.75 14.75
N LEU A 142 -0.34 -7.48 16.05
CA LEU A 142 -0.16 -6.12 16.56
C LEU A 142 1.27 -5.61 16.34
N GLY A 143 2.29 -6.44 16.61
CA GLY A 143 3.67 -6.09 16.32
C GLY A 143 3.91 -5.73 14.86
N LEU A 144 3.35 -6.52 13.93
CA LEU A 144 3.38 -6.24 12.51
C LEU A 144 2.64 -4.94 12.16
N LEU A 145 1.47 -4.67 12.75
CA LEU A 145 0.75 -3.43 12.51
C LEU A 145 1.55 -2.20 12.94
N PHE A 146 2.20 -2.26 14.12
CA PHE A 146 3.08 -1.18 14.59
C PHE A 146 4.32 -1.02 13.71
N LEU A 147 4.91 -2.13 13.26
CA LEU A 147 6.03 -2.11 12.31
C LEU A 147 5.62 -1.43 11.01
N PHE A 148 4.47 -1.80 10.44
CA PHE A 148 3.94 -1.15 9.24
C PHE A 148 3.70 0.34 9.47
N GLY A 149 3.11 0.71 10.61
CA GLY A 149 2.92 2.12 10.99
C GLY A 149 4.24 2.89 11.06
N ALA A 150 5.27 2.32 11.68
CA ALA A 150 6.60 2.93 11.73
C ALA A 150 7.19 3.12 10.33
N MET A 151 7.09 2.11 9.46
CA MET A 151 7.51 2.21 8.05
C MET A 151 6.73 3.31 7.31
N TYR A 152 5.40 3.34 7.48
CA TYR A 152 4.49 4.32 6.85
C TYR A 152 4.91 5.77 7.14
N PHE A 153 5.20 6.09 8.41
CA PHE A 153 5.55 7.45 8.81
C PHE A 153 7.03 7.81 8.57
N CYS A 154 7.94 6.82 8.52
CA CYS A 154 9.36 7.09 8.36
C CYS A 154 9.82 7.07 6.89
N PHE A 155 9.40 6.10 6.08
CA PHE A 155 10.07 5.80 4.83
C PHE A 155 9.80 6.79 3.70
N THR A 156 8.74 7.59 3.76
CA THR A 156 8.56 8.71 2.81
C THR A 156 9.57 9.83 3.07
N ALA A 157 9.90 10.09 4.34
CA ALA A 157 10.83 11.16 4.73
C ALA A 157 12.30 10.69 4.71
N VAL A 158 12.55 9.45 5.13
CA VAL A 158 13.88 8.81 5.20
C VAL A 158 13.80 7.44 4.51
N PRO A 159 13.70 7.40 3.17
CA PRO A 159 13.62 6.16 2.41
C PRO A 159 14.93 5.38 2.47
N PRO A 160 14.89 4.05 2.64
CA PRO A 160 16.02 3.19 2.34
C PRO A 160 16.41 3.30 0.86
N HIS A 161 17.71 3.35 0.57
CA HIS A 161 18.24 3.47 -0.80
C HIS A 161 18.27 2.11 -1.53
N ILE A 162 17.08 1.56 -1.77
CA ILE A 162 16.86 0.33 -2.57
C ILE A 162 15.75 0.58 -3.59
N ASP A 163 15.66 -0.23 -4.65
CA ASP A 163 14.74 0.01 -5.77
C ASP A 163 13.27 0.21 -5.36
N LEU A 164 12.84 -0.36 -4.24
CA LEU A 164 11.47 -0.21 -3.71
C LEU A 164 11.07 1.25 -3.47
N PHE A 165 12.03 2.09 -3.10
CA PHE A 165 11.81 3.50 -2.75
C PHE A 165 12.32 4.47 -3.83
N LYS A 166 12.87 3.94 -4.91
CA LYS A 166 13.43 4.73 -6.01
C LYS A 166 12.31 5.14 -6.95
N ASP A 167 12.26 6.42 -7.27
CA ASP A 167 11.41 6.93 -8.33
C ASP A 167 12.00 6.49 -9.69
N PRO A 168 11.26 5.72 -10.51
CA PRO A 168 11.73 5.28 -11.83
C PRO A 168 11.89 6.43 -12.83
N VAL A 169 11.23 7.58 -12.61
CA VAL A 169 11.29 8.74 -13.51
C VAL A 169 12.52 9.59 -13.25
N THR A 170 12.79 9.91 -11.98
CA THR A 170 13.87 10.82 -11.59
C THR A 170 15.13 10.12 -11.07
N GLY A 171 15.02 8.85 -10.69
CA GLY A 171 16.10 8.10 -10.04
C GLY A 171 16.37 8.48 -8.59
N MET A 172 15.58 9.40 -8.02
CA MET A 172 15.71 9.90 -6.65
C MET A 172 14.83 9.13 -5.66
N TYR A 173 14.93 9.50 -4.38
CA TYR A 173 14.22 8.87 -3.28
C TYR A 173 13.44 9.90 -2.47
N GLY A 174 12.28 9.51 -1.95
CA GLY A 174 11.48 10.33 -1.04
C GLY A 174 10.92 11.60 -1.69
N ILE A 175 10.96 12.72 -0.99
CA ILE A 175 10.40 14.00 -1.46
C ILE A 175 11.34 14.64 -2.48
N ILE A 176 10.86 14.75 -3.73
CA ILE A 176 11.65 15.29 -4.84
C ILE A 176 11.61 16.83 -4.85
N PRO A 177 12.76 17.52 -4.90
CA PRO A 177 12.84 18.98 -5.02
C PRO A 177 12.18 19.52 -6.29
N LYS A 178 11.51 20.67 -6.17
CA LYS A 178 10.61 21.25 -7.19
C LYS A 178 11.32 21.76 -8.46
N ASN A 179 12.63 22.04 -8.40
CA ASN A 179 13.40 22.70 -9.46
C ASN A 179 14.57 21.84 -9.99
N ILE A 180 14.42 20.51 -9.99
CA ILE A 180 15.46 19.65 -10.54
C ILE A 180 15.33 19.57 -12.05
N ASP A 181 16.37 20.02 -12.74
CA ASP A 181 16.64 19.64 -14.11
C ASP A 181 17.21 18.22 -14.11
N VAL A 182 16.34 17.27 -14.43
CA VAL A 182 16.67 15.83 -14.46
C VAL A 182 17.81 15.57 -15.45
N GLY A 183 17.87 16.32 -16.56
CA GLY A 183 18.94 16.20 -17.55
C GLY A 183 20.30 16.66 -17.01
N ALA A 184 20.33 17.77 -16.27
CA ALA A 184 21.56 18.27 -15.64
C ALA A 184 22.08 17.34 -14.53
N PHE A 185 21.17 16.72 -13.75
CA PHE A 185 21.54 15.79 -12.67
C PHE A 185 22.23 14.53 -13.20
N PHE A 186 21.70 13.93 -14.27
CA PHE A 186 22.32 12.73 -14.87
C PHE A 186 23.67 13.02 -15.56
N MET A 187 23.86 14.21 -16.12
CA MET A 187 25.16 14.61 -16.67
C MET A 187 26.22 14.80 -15.58
N GLY A 188 25.88 15.43 -14.44
CA GLY A 188 26.82 15.61 -13.33
C GLY A 188 27.18 14.32 -12.58
N ALA A 189 26.29 13.33 -12.55
CA ALA A 189 26.55 12.03 -11.90
C ALA A 189 27.44 11.08 -12.73
N GLN A 190 27.63 11.33 -14.03
CA GLN A 190 28.57 10.59 -14.87
C GLN A 190 30.01 11.13 -14.78
N GLU A 191 30.22 12.29 -14.15
CA GLU A 191 31.54 12.93 -14.01
C GLU A 191 32.28 12.59 -12.70
N ILE A 192 31.77 11.61 -11.90
CA ILE A 192 32.39 11.12 -10.66
C ILE A 192 32.69 9.63 -10.80
#